data_AF-A0A1Z9DJ29-F1
#
_entry.id   AF-A0A1Z9DJ29-F1
#
_cell.length_a   1.000
_cell.length_b   1.000
_cell.length_c   1.000
_cell.angle_alpha   90.00
_cell.angle_beta   90.00
_cell.angle_gamma   90.00
#
_symmetry.space_group_name_H-M   'P 1'
#
loop_
_entity.id
_entity.type
_entity.pdbx_description
1 polymer ?
#
loop_
_entity_poly.entity_id
_entity_poly.type
_entity_poly.pdbx_seq_one_letter_code
_entity_poly.pdbx_strand_id
1 'polypeptide(L)'
;MNHYILENKNKSTNVRQWVLNMLIASIPIIGYLMLVKWSTSNDNPDKKNWAIATLIFLHIWLFLFVILMFAMWPLINNFLG
;
A
#
# COMPACT_ATOMS: atom_id res chain seq x y z
N MET A 1 -34.76 -7.62 11.87
CA MET A 1 -34.07 -8.24 10.71
C MET A 1 -33.26 -7.23 9.87
N ASN A 2 -33.50 -5.91 9.95
CA ASN A 2 -32.84 -4.93 9.06
C ASN A 2 -31.73 -4.06 9.72
N HIS A 3 -31.68 -3.97 11.05
CA HIS A 3 -30.75 -3.07 11.77
C HIS A 3 -29.31 -3.64 11.86
N TYR A 4 -29.17 -4.95 12.00
CA TYR A 4 -27.85 -5.60 12.12
C TYR A 4 -27.09 -5.72 10.78
N ILE A 5 -27.79 -5.62 9.63
CA ILE A 5 -27.15 -5.58 8.31
C ILE A 5 -26.49 -4.21 8.09
N LEU A 6 -27.08 -3.15 8.66
CA LEU A 6 -26.53 -1.78 8.60
C LEU A 6 -25.33 -1.61 9.55
N GLU A 7 -25.37 -2.26 10.71
CA GLU A 7 -24.29 -2.20 11.70
C GLU A 7 -23.02 -2.92 11.22
N ASN A 8 -23.16 -4.10 10.62
CA ASN A 8 -22.02 -4.86 10.08
C ASN A 8 -21.36 -4.14 8.88
N LYS A 9 -22.15 -3.41 8.09
CA LYS A 9 -21.66 -2.62 6.95
C LYS A 9 -20.77 -1.43 7.37
N ASN A 10 -20.91 -0.93 8.60
CA ASN A 10 -20.31 0.32 9.07
C ASN A 10 -19.26 0.12 10.16
N LYS A 11 -18.57 -1.02 10.20
CA LYS A 11 -17.38 -1.17 11.06
C LYS A 11 -16.23 -0.31 10.51
N SER A 12 -16.34 1.00 10.69
CA SER A 12 -15.35 1.97 10.27
C SER A 12 -14.09 1.76 11.11
N THR A 13 -12.96 1.66 10.42
CA THR A 13 -11.65 1.54 11.05
C THR A 13 -11.31 2.86 11.75
N ASN A 14 -11.18 2.85 13.09
CA ASN A 14 -10.78 4.03 13.85
C ASN A 14 -9.31 4.41 13.51
N VAL A 15 -8.97 5.70 13.64
CA VAL A 15 -7.63 6.28 13.46
C VAL A 15 -6.53 5.46 14.13
N ARG A 16 -6.75 4.97 15.37
CA ARG A 16 -5.77 4.11 16.07
C ARG A 16 -5.40 2.85 15.26
N GLN A 17 -6.37 2.22 14.60
CA GLN A 17 -6.12 1.05 13.77
C GLN A 17 -5.42 1.42 12.46
N TRP A 18 -5.76 2.57 11.87
CA TRP A 18 -5.05 3.09 10.69
C TRP A 18 -3.58 3.37 10.97
N VAL A 19 -3.27 4.01 12.12
CA VAL A 19 -1.88 4.24 12.54
C VAL A 19 -1.11 2.93 12.65
N LEU A 20 -1.70 1.88 13.26
CA LEU A 20 -1.07 0.56 13.34
C LEU A 20 -0.89 -0.09 11.96
N ASN A 21 -1.89 0.01 11.09
CA ASN A 21 -1.79 -0.53 9.73
C ASN A 21 -0.66 0.16 8.94
N MET A 22 -0.54 1.48 9.06
CA MET A 22 0.52 2.26 8.42
C MET A 22 1.90 1.94 9.00
N LEU A 23 2.00 1.72 10.31
CA LEU A 23 3.24 1.29 10.96
C LEU A 23 3.70 -0.10 10.51
N ILE A 24 2.76 -1.02 10.27
CA ILE A 24 3.09 -2.34 9.71
C ILE A 24 3.51 -2.19 8.25
N ALA A 25 2.80 -1.37 7.47
CA ALA A 25 3.07 -1.14 6.06
C ALA A 25 4.40 -0.43 5.78
N SER A 26 4.93 0.35 6.72
CA SER A 26 6.22 1.03 6.58
C SER A 26 7.43 0.09 6.71
N ILE A 27 7.24 -1.14 7.19
CA ILE A 27 8.28 -2.17 7.19
C ILE A 27 8.37 -2.76 5.77
N PRO A 28 9.52 -2.71 5.05
CA PRO A 28 9.54 -3.01 3.62
C PRO A 28 9.00 -4.40 3.25
N ILE A 29 9.57 -5.45 3.82
CA ILE A 29 9.21 -6.83 3.47
C ILE A 29 7.89 -7.23 4.13
N ILE A 30 7.77 -7.00 5.45
CA ILE A 30 6.57 -7.37 6.22
C ILE A 30 5.35 -6.58 5.75
N GLY A 31 5.53 -5.28 5.51
CA GLY A 31 4.50 -4.38 5.02
C GLY A 31 4.01 -4.76 3.64
N TYR A 32 4.91 -5.08 2.70
CA TYR A 32 4.51 -5.58 1.38
C TYR A 32 3.66 -6.85 1.47
N LEU A 33 4.10 -7.85 2.25
CA LEU A 33 3.34 -9.09 2.47
C LEU A 33 1.97 -8.83 3.12
N MET A 34 1.91 -7.92 4.09
CA MET A 34 0.66 -7.55 4.75
C MET A 34 -0.31 -6.81 3.82
N LEU A 35 0.20 -5.94 2.94
CA LEU A 35 -0.61 -5.28 1.91
C LEU A 35 -1.21 -6.30 0.93
N VAL A 36 -0.44 -7.30 0.49
CA VAL A 36 -0.96 -8.41 -0.36
C VAL A 36 -2.00 -9.24 0.38
N LYS A 37 -1.78 -9.53 1.67
CA LYS A 37 -2.79 -10.22 2.49
C LYS A 37 -4.08 -9.38 2.62
N TRP A 38 -3.96 -8.07 2.84
CA TRP A 38 -5.12 -7.20 3.04
C TRP A 38 -5.89 -6.93 1.74
N SER A 39 -5.25 -6.93 0.59
CA SER A 39 -5.91 -6.73 -0.71
C SER A 39 -6.88 -7.86 -1.08
N THR A 40 -6.71 -9.04 -0.47
CA THR A 40 -7.56 -10.23 -0.70
C THR A 40 -8.57 -10.50 0.43
N SER A 41 -8.53 -9.71 1.51
CA SER A 41 -9.40 -9.86 2.67
C SER A 41 -10.84 -9.39 2.38
N ASN A 42 -11.84 -10.04 2.97
CA ASN A 42 -13.24 -9.61 2.93
C ASN A 42 -13.69 -8.88 4.22
N ASP A 43 -12.85 -8.82 5.24
CA ASP A 43 -13.23 -8.34 6.58
C ASP A 43 -13.43 -6.82 6.70
N ASN A 44 -12.72 -6.02 5.91
CA ASN A 44 -12.80 -4.56 5.95
C ASN A 44 -12.57 -4.01 4.54
N PRO A 45 -13.61 -3.48 3.87
CA PRO A 45 -13.52 -3.02 2.49
C PRO A 45 -12.59 -1.81 2.33
N ASP A 46 -12.54 -0.89 3.30
CA ASP A 46 -11.69 0.30 3.24
C ASP A 46 -10.20 -0.08 3.32
N LYS A 47 -9.85 -0.98 4.23
CA LYS A 47 -8.48 -1.51 4.37
C LYS A 47 -8.07 -2.29 3.12
N LYS A 48 -8.99 -3.08 2.54
CA LYS A 48 -8.76 -3.81 1.29
C LYS A 48 -8.45 -2.85 0.15
N ASN A 49 -9.32 -1.84 -0.06
CA ASN A 49 -9.17 -0.86 -1.12
C ASN A 49 -7.90 -0.03 -0.96
N TRP A 50 -7.57 0.38 0.27
CA TRP A 50 -6.31 1.06 0.58
C TRP A 50 -5.11 0.18 0.24
N ALA A 51 -5.11 -1.09 0.63
CA ALA A 51 -4.01 -2.00 0.34
C ALA A 51 -3.81 -2.21 -1.17
N ILE A 52 -4.90 -2.35 -1.93
CA ILE A 52 -4.87 -2.42 -3.40
C ILE A 52 -4.25 -1.15 -4.00
N ALA A 53 -4.73 0.03 -3.57
CA ALA A 53 -4.21 1.31 -4.05
C ALA A 53 -2.71 1.47 -3.73
N THR A 54 -2.29 1.16 -2.51
CA THR A 54 -0.88 1.23 -2.09
C THR A 54 -0.01 0.29 -2.92
N LEU A 55 -0.46 -0.95 -3.19
CA LEU A 55 0.29 -1.87 -4.06
C LEU A 55 0.43 -1.31 -5.47
N ILE A 56 -0.63 -0.75 -6.06
CA ILE A 56 -0.56 -0.12 -7.38
C ILE A 56 0.46 1.02 -7.38
N PHE A 57 0.41 1.93 -6.40
CA PHE A 57 1.37 3.02 -6.29
C PHE A 57 2.80 2.53 -6.08
N LEU A 58 3.03 1.48 -5.28
CA LEU A 58 4.36 0.89 -5.10
C LEU A 58 4.95 0.41 -6.42
N HIS A 59 4.15 -0.27 -7.26
CA HIS A 59 4.62 -0.73 -8.56
C HIS A 59 4.84 0.41 -9.55
N ILE A 60 3.98 1.44 -9.53
CA ILE A 60 4.18 2.66 -10.34
C ILE A 60 5.49 3.35 -9.95
N TRP A 61 5.71 3.58 -8.65
CA TRP A 61 6.93 4.22 -8.16
C TRP A 61 8.17 3.41 -8.48
N LEU A 62 8.11 2.08 -8.34
CA LEU A 62 9.21 1.20 -8.72
C LEU A 62 9.53 1.32 -10.22
N PHE A 63 8.52 1.30 -11.09
CA PHE A 63 8.72 1.48 -12.53
C PHE A 63 9.32 2.84 -12.87
N LEU A 64 8.78 3.92 -12.29
CA LEU A 64 9.29 5.28 -12.51
C LEU A 64 10.73 5.42 -12.01
N PHE A 65 11.07 4.83 -10.86
CA PHE A 65 12.42 4.83 -10.32
C PHE A 65 13.41 4.14 -11.26
N VAL A 66 13.04 2.96 -11.78
CA VAL A 66 13.86 2.22 -12.76
C VAL A 66 14.08 3.04 -14.03
N ILE A 67 13.03 3.64 -14.58
CA ILE A 67 13.13 4.51 -15.77
C ILE A 67 14.08 5.68 -15.50
N LEU A 68 13.93 6.35 -14.36
CA LEU A 68 14.76 7.48 -13.98
C LEU A 68 16.24 7.08 -13.82
N MET A 69 16.52 5.91 -13.22
CA MET A 69 17.89 5.40 -13.11
C MET A 69 18.55 5.21 -14.48
N PHE A 70 17.85 4.62 -15.45
CA PHE A 70 18.38 4.44 -16.79
C PHE A 70 18.56 5.77 -17.53
N ALA A 71 17.61 6.70 -17.39
CA ALA A 71 17.71 8.03 -17.99
C ALA A 71 18.89 8.83 -17.43
N MET A 72 19.20 8.69 -16.15
CA MET A 72 20.30 9.38 -15.47
C MET A 72 21.65 8.67 -15.59
N TRP A 73 21.70 7.41 -16.06
CA TRP A 73 22.92 6.62 -16.18
C TRP A 73 24.07 7.35 -16.91
N PRO A 74 23.86 8.02 -18.06
CA PRO A 74 24.93 8.75 -18.74
C PRO A 74 25.48 9.92 -17.91
N LEU A 75 24.61 10.62 -17.18
CA LEU A 75 25.02 11.73 -16.30
C LEU A 75 25.87 11.20 -15.14
N ILE A 76 25.43 10.12 -14.50
CA ILE A 76 26.16 9.47 -13.40
C ILE A 76 27.56 9.04 -13.85
N ASN A 77 27.69 8.45 -15.04
CA ASN A 77 29.00 8.01 -15.56
C ASN A 77 29.95 9.18 -15.81
N ASN A 78 29.46 10.35 -16.21
CA ASN A 78 30.30 11.54 -16.43
C ASN A 78 30.81 12.16 -15.11
N PHE A 79 30.20 11.85 -13.96
CA PHE A 79 30.67 12.29 -12.64
C PHE A 79 31.52 11.25 -11.92
N LEU A 80 31.41 9.97 -12.30
CA LEU A 80 32.17 8.86 -11.72
C LEU A 80 33.41 8.47 -12.54
N GLY A 81 33.56 9.03 -13.74
CA GLY A 81 34.72 8.87 -14.63
C GLY A 81 35.66 10.06 -14.60
#